data_AF-A0A7Y2GKP9-F1
#
_entry.id   AF-A0A7Y2GKP9-F1
#
_cell.length_a   1.000
_cell.length_b   1.000
_cell.length_c   1.000
_cell.angle_alpha   90.00
_cell.angle_beta   90.00
_cell.angle_gamma   90.00
#
_symmetry.space_group_name_H-M   'P 1'
#
loop_
_entity.id
_entity.type
_entity.pdbx_description
1 polymer ?
#
loop_
_entity_poly.entity_id
_entity_poly.type
_entity_poly.pdbx_seq_one_letter_code
_entity_poly.pdbx_strand_id
1 'polypeptide(L)'
;MTAVQRIKKIIGFDSRGPTISIGLLAVWTFVAWGPRIRNIWDDDALSVGGQLWRTAIALFFLGAAAVMVLAWLRRHPQRNRIATGFAVWTVGYWILRMVIIVTGDHSVGFILVHAALALVSGVLAVGVISAQRRKQAEASA
;
A
#
# COMPACT_ATOMS: atom_id res chain seq x y z
N MET A 1 15.11 -16.90 -26.29
CA MET A 1 14.49 -16.28 -25.09
C MET A 1 15.61 -15.93 -24.12
N THR A 2 15.83 -14.65 -23.81
CA THR A 2 17.00 -14.20 -23.02
C THR A 2 16.80 -14.46 -21.52
N ALA A 3 17.89 -14.58 -20.74
CA ALA A 3 17.83 -14.76 -19.29
C ALA A 3 16.98 -13.66 -18.60
N VAL A 4 17.02 -12.45 -19.14
CA VAL A 4 16.19 -11.30 -18.72
C VAL A 4 14.69 -11.55 -18.91
N GLN A 5 14.30 -12.23 -20.00
CA GLN A 5 12.89 -12.61 -20.24
C GLN A 5 12.43 -13.71 -19.28
N ARG A 6 13.31 -14.63 -18.87
CA ARG A 6 13.00 -15.63 -17.82
C ARG A 6 12.79 -14.98 -16.45
N ILE A 7 13.62 -14.02 -16.08
CA ILE A 7 13.48 -13.27 -14.82
C ILE A 7 12.17 -12.49 -14.83
N LYS A 8 11.83 -11.76 -15.90
CA LYS A 8 10.53 -11.08 -16.03
C LYS A 8 9.34 -12.04 -15.91
N LYS A 9 9.47 -13.27 -16.43
CA LYS A 9 8.42 -14.30 -16.36
C LYS A 9 8.29 -14.92 -14.97
N ILE A 10 9.40 -15.14 -14.26
CA ILE A 10 9.41 -15.64 -12.87
C ILE A 10 8.80 -14.61 -11.90
N ILE A 11 8.97 -13.31 -12.19
CA ILE A 11 8.43 -12.21 -11.39
C ILE A 11 7.05 -11.74 -11.93
N GLY A 12 6.43 -12.47 -12.88
CA GLY A 12 5.04 -12.23 -13.32
C GLY A 12 4.80 -10.93 -14.09
N PHE A 13 5.82 -10.40 -14.77
CA PHE A 13 5.76 -9.10 -15.45
C PHE A 13 5.48 -9.25 -16.95
N ASP A 14 4.29 -9.73 -17.30
CA ASP A 14 3.72 -9.56 -18.63
C ASP A 14 2.65 -8.45 -18.62
N SER A 15 2.01 -8.19 -19.76
CA SER A 15 1.07 -7.08 -20.08
C SER A 15 -0.11 -6.85 -19.11
N ARG A 16 -0.23 -7.65 -18.04
CA ARG A 16 -1.15 -7.51 -16.91
C ARG A 16 -0.60 -6.68 -15.73
N GLY A 17 0.64 -6.18 -15.83
CA GLY A 17 1.39 -5.53 -14.76
C GLY A 17 0.60 -4.54 -13.88
N PRO A 18 -0.13 -3.55 -14.44
CA PRO A 18 -0.86 -2.58 -13.62
C PRO A 18 -1.97 -3.23 -12.77
N THR A 19 -2.70 -4.19 -13.35
CA THR A 19 -3.82 -4.88 -12.68
C THR A 19 -3.31 -5.70 -11.49
N ILE A 20 -2.22 -6.44 -11.69
CA ILE A 20 -1.64 -7.29 -10.65
C ILE A 20 -1.12 -6.42 -9.51
N SER A 21 -0.33 -5.37 -9.80
CA SER A 21 0.19 -4.49 -8.75
C SER A 21 -0.92 -3.82 -7.93
N ILE A 22 -2.00 -3.37 -8.59
CA ILE A 22 -3.16 -2.75 -7.92
C ILE A 22 -3.87 -3.77 -7.03
N GLY A 23 -4.10 -4.98 -7.54
CA GLY A 23 -4.71 -6.07 -6.77
C GLY A 23 -3.89 -6.45 -5.55
N LEU A 24 -2.57 -6.60 -5.70
CA LEU A 24 -1.66 -6.92 -4.60
C LEU A 24 -1.64 -5.81 -3.54
N LEU A 25 -1.56 -4.54 -3.95
CA LEU A 25 -1.61 -3.42 -3.01
C LEU A 25 -2.94 -3.36 -2.26
N ALA A 26 -4.06 -3.60 -2.95
CA ALA A 26 -5.38 -3.61 -2.33
C ALA A 26 -5.49 -4.72 -1.27
N VAL A 27 -5.20 -5.98 -1.65
CA VAL A 27 -5.26 -7.14 -0.74
C VAL A 27 -4.35 -6.92 0.47
N TRP A 28 -3.10 -6.49 0.23
CA TRP A 28 -2.17 -6.20 1.30
C TRP A 28 -2.69 -5.11 2.25
N THR A 29 -3.32 -4.06 1.72
CA THR A 29 -3.90 -3.00 2.55
C THR A 29 -4.97 -3.57 3.48
N PHE A 30 -5.89 -4.40 2.98
CA PHE A 30 -6.91 -5.03 3.82
C PHE A 30 -6.30 -5.95 4.90
N VAL A 31 -5.27 -6.71 4.54
CA VAL A 31 -4.55 -7.60 5.47
C VAL A 31 -3.80 -6.81 6.55
N ALA A 32 -3.12 -5.72 6.20
CA ALA A 32 -2.33 -4.94 7.15
C ALA A 32 -3.20 -4.09 8.09
N TRP A 33 -4.32 -3.55 7.59
CA TRP A 33 -5.14 -2.58 8.32
C TRP A 33 -6.41 -3.17 8.94
N GLY A 34 -6.94 -4.28 8.43
CA GLY A 34 -8.13 -4.93 8.99
C GLY A 34 -7.95 -5.37 10.44
N PRO A 35 -6.98 -6.28 10.73
CA PRO A 35 -6.67 -6.70 12.10
C PRO A 35 -6.23 -5.54 13.01
N ARG A 36 -5.67 -4.46 12.42
CA ARG A 36 -5.19 -3.31 13.18
C ARG A 36 -6.29 -2.63 13.99
N ILE A 37 -7.53 -2.61 13.49
CA ILE A 37 -8.66 -2.03 14.21
C ILE A 37 -8.84 -2.76 15.54
N ARG A 38 -8.93 -4.09 15.51
CA ARG A 38 -9.02 -4.90 16.74
C ARG A 38 -7.83 -4.63 17.67
N ASN A 39 -6.61 -4.65 17.15
CA ASN A 39 -5.40 -4.39 17.95
C ASN A 39 -5.36 -2.98 18.58
N ILE A 40 -6.12 -2.00 18.08
CA ILE A 40 -6.22 -0.66 18.67
C ILE A 40 -7.17 -0.67 19.87
N TRP A 41 -8.28 -1.40 19.77
CA TRP A 41 -9.30 -1.47 20.81
C TRP A 41 -8.98 -2.48 21.91
N ASP A 42 -8.10 -3.45 21.61
CA ASP A 42 -7.54 -4.40 22.59
C ASP A 42 -6.31 -3.80 23.34
N ASP A 43 -5.92 -2.56 23.06
CA ASP A 43 -4.76 -1.88 23.67
C ASP A 43 -5.20 -0.91 24.78
N ASP A 44 -5.14 -1.40 26.02
CA ASP A 44 -5.53 -0.67 27.23
C ASP A 44 -4.59 0.51 27.57
N ALA A 45 -3.41 0.59 26.95
CA ALA A 45 -2.48 1.70 27.15
C ALA A 45 -2.88 2.94 26.34
N LEU A 46 -3.83 2.82 25.41
CA LEU A 46 -4.32 3.95 24.62
C LEU A 46 -5.48 4.65 25.32
N SER A 47 -5.39 5.98 25.38
CA SER A 47 -6.58 6.79 25.67
C SER A 47 -7.63 6.61 24.57
N VAL A 48 -8.90 6.85 24.89
CA VAL A 48 -10.01 6.80 23.90
C VAL A 48 -9.72 7.70 22.70
N GLY A 49 -9.19 8.91 22.91
CA GLY A 49 -8.77 9.79 21.82
C GLY A 49 -7.65 9.18 20.96
N GLY A 50 -6.69 8.50 21.60
CA GLY A 50 -5.64 7.74 20.92
C GLY A 50 -6.16 6.57 20.10
N GLN A 51 -7.19 5.87 20.59
CA GLN A 51 -7.87 4.79 19.87
C GLN A 51 -8.66 5.32 18.66
N LEU A 52 -9.42 6.40 18.84
CA LEU A 52 -10.20 7.04 17.78
C LEU A 52 -9.32 7.53 16.63
N TRP A 53 -8.22 8.24 16.94
CA TRP A 53 -7.31 8.75 15.91
C TRP A 53 -6.67 7.62 15.09
N ARG A 54 -6.21 6.56 15.74
CA ARG A 54 -5.60 5.40 15.07
C ARG A 54 -6.63 4.62 14.24
N THR A 55 -7.86 4.51 14.74
CA THR A 55 -8.98 3.88 14.02
C THR A 55 -9.35 4.69 12.78
N ALA A 56 -9.41 6.01 12.87
CA ALA A 56 -9.70 6.88 11.73
C ALA A 56 -8.66 6.71 10.60
N ILE A 57 -7.37 6.61 10.93
CA ILE A 57 -6.33 6.32 9.95
C ILE A 57 -6.54 4.94 9.31
N ALA A 58 -6.82 3.91 10.11
CA ALA A 58 -7.06 2.57 9.58
C ALA A 58 -8.26 2.53 8.62
N LEU A 59 -9.37 3.16 9.00
CA LEU A 59 -10.56 3.27 8.16
C LEU A 59 -10.28 4.08 6.89
N PHE A 60 -9.46 5.12 6.95
CA PHE A 60 -9.05 5.85 5.76
C PHE A 60 -8.32 4.94 4.76
N PHE A 61 -7.35 4.15 5.21
CA PHE A 61 -6.63 3.22 4.33
C PHE A 61 -7.56 2.15 3.73
N LEU A 62 -8.43 1.56 4.53
CA LEU A 62 -9.39 0.57 4.07
C LEU A 62 -10.39 1.16 3.07
N GLY A 63 -10.92 2.35 3.37
CA GLY A 63 -11.84 3.08 2.50
C GLY A 63 -11.18 3.50 1.18
N ALA A 64 -9.96 4.03 1.23
CA ALA A 64 -9.22 4.42 0.03
C ALA A 64 -8.88 3.19 -0.86
N ALA A 65 -8.50 2.06 -0.26
CA ALA A 65 -8.31 0.82 -1.00
C ALA A 65 -9.62 0.31 -1.63
N ALA A 66 -10.74 0.38 -0.91
CA ALA A 66 -12.05 0.03 -1.44
C ALA A 66 -12.44 0.93 -2.63
N VAL A 67 -12.23 2.26 -2.53
CA VAL A 67 -12.47 3.22 -3.61
C VAL A 67 -11.59 2.89 -4.82
N MET A 68 -10.31 2.58 -4.62
CA MET A 68 -9.40 2.18 -5.69
C MET A 68 -9.89 0.92 -6.40
N VAL A 69 -10.28 -0.12 -5.64
CA VAL A 69 -10.82 -1.38 -6.19
C VAL A 69 -12.11 -1.12 -6.96
N LEU A 70 -13.06 -0.36 -6.40
CA LEU A 70 -14.33 -0.03 -7.05
C LEU A 70 -14.11 0.77 -8.34
N ALA A 71 -13.23 1.76 -8.33
CA ALA A 71 -12.87 2.53 -9.52
C ALA A 71 -12.28 1.62 -10.60
N TRP A 72 -11.49 0.62 -10.22
CA TRP A 72 -10.92 -0.36 -11.13
C TRP A 72 -11.99 -1.29 -11.73
N LEU A 73 -12.82 -1.91 -10.88
CA LEU A 73 -13.88 -2.84 -11.28
C LEU A 73 -14.91 -2.16 -12.20
N ARG A 74 -15.28 -0.91 -11.89
CA ARG A 74 -16.22 -0.11 -12.69
C ARG A 74 -15.58 0.56 -13.92
N ARG A 75 -14.29 0.28 -14.19
CA ARG A 75 -13.53 0.89 -15.29
C ARG A 75 -13.59 2.42 -15.30
N HIS A 76 -13.68 3.04 -14.12
CA HIS A 76 -13.80 4.49 -13.96
C HIS A 76 -12.70 5.25 -14.73
N PRO A 77 -12.99 6.39 -15.39
CA PRO A 77 -12.01 7.12 -16.20
C PRO A 77 -10.78 7.56 -15.39
N GLN A 78 -10.97 7.88 -14.11
CA GLN A 78 -9.88 8.31 -13.22
C GLN A 78 -9.18 7.16 -12.46
N ARG A 79 -9.49 5.89 -12.76
CA ARG A 79 -8.97 4.73 -11.99
C ARG A 79 -7.44 4.72 -11.83
N ASN A 80 -6.70 5.14 -12.87
CA ASN A 80 -5.24 5.22 -12.82
C ASN A 80 -4.78 6.31 -11.84
N ARG A 81 -5.38 7.51 -11.92
CA ARG A 81 -5.07 8.64 -11.03
C ARG A 81 -5.37 8.29 -9.57
N ILE A 82 -6.49 7.62 -9.31
CA ILE A 82 -6.88 7.14 -7.97
C ILE A 82 -5.84 6.16 -7.44
N ALA A 83 -5.47 5.14 -8.23
CA ALA A 83 -4.47 4.15 -7.83
C ALA A 83 -3.08 4.77 -7.60
N THR A 84 -2.63 5.71 -8.44
CA THR A 84 -1.36 6.42 -8.22
C THR A 84 -1.42 7.32 -7.00
N GLY A 85 -2.51 8.06 -6.79
CA GLY A 85 -2.69 8.90 -5.61
C GLY A 85 -2.63 8.08 -4.32
N PHE A 86 -3.34 6.95 -4.28
CA PHE A 86 -3.30 6.04 -3.13
C PHE A 86 -1.92 5.42 -2.91
N ALA A 87 -1.22 5.04 -3.98
CA ALA A 87 0.15 4.53 -3.89
C ALA A 87 1.14 5.58 -3.34
N VAL A 88 1.09 6.81 -3.85
CA VAL A 88 1.92 7.92 -3.36
C VAL A 88 1.63 8.21 -1.89
N TRP A 89 0.36 8.25 -1.51
CA TRP A 89 -0.04 8.42 -0.11
C TRP A 89 0.51 7.31 0.78
N THR A 90 0.41 6.06 0.33
CA THR A 90 0.92 4.89 1.07
C THR A 90 2.42 5.02 1.35
N VAL A 91 3.21 5.41 0.34
CA VAL A 91 4.66 5.65 0.51
C VAL A 91 4.90 6.78 1.51
N GLY A 92 4.24 7.93 1.33
CA GLY A 92 4.42 9.09 2.20
C GLY A 92 4.06 8.82 3.66
N TYR A 93 2.92 8.15 3.89
CA TYR A 93 2.49 7.75 5.23
C TYR A 93 3.53 6.85 5.90
N TRP A 94 4.00 5.80 5.20
CA TRP A 94 4.94 4.86 5.79
C TRP A 94 6.31 5.48 6.07
N ILE A 95 6.78 6.39 5.23
CA ILE A 95 8.02 7.15 5.50
C ILE A 95 7.85 7.96 6.80
N LEU A 96 6.82 8.80 6.88
CA LEU A 96 6.57 9.64 8.06
C LEU A 96 6.37 8.78 9.31
N ARG A 97 5.59 7.70 9.19
CA ARG A 97 5.31 6.77 10.27
C ARG A 97 6.56 6.08 10.76
N MET A 98 7.44 5.64 9.86
CA MET A 98 8.70 5.00 10.24
C MET A 98 9.61 5.97 10.97
N VAL A 99 9.74 7.22 10.51
CA VAL A 99 10.50 8.26 11.23
C VAL A 99 10.01 8.39 12.67
N ILE A 100 8.69 8.58 12.86
CA ILE A 100 8.08 8.71 14.19
C ILE A 100 8.38 7.49 15.07
N ILE A 101 8.34 6.27 14.50
CA ILE A 101 8.56 5.04 15.23
C ILE A 101 10.04 4.88 15.62
N VAL A 102 10.98 5.13 14.72
CA VAL A 102 12.41 4.93 15.03
C VAL A 102 12.96 6.00 15.97
N THR A 103 12.37 7.20 15.98
CA THR A 103 12.72 8.25 16.93
C THR A 103 11.94 8.15 18.24
N GLY A 104 10.95 7.27 18.31
CA GLY A 104 10.16 7.03 19.52
C GLY A 104 10.79 5.98 20.43
N ASP A 105 10.40 5.99 21.70
CA ASP A 105 10.80 4.97 22.67
C ASP A 105 9.98 3.69 22.47
N HIS A 106 10.39 2.90 21.48
CA HIS A 106 9.74 1.65 21.10
C HIS A 106 10.74 0.49 21.15
N SER A 107 10.23 -0.70 21.51
CA SER A 107 11.04 -1.91 21.49
C SER A 107 11.53 -2.25 20.07
N VAL A 108 12.68 -2.90 19.97
CA VAL A 108 13.26 -3.33 18.68
C VAL A 108 12.26 -4.18 17.88
N GLY A 109 11.55 -5.09 18.54
CA GLY A 109 10.53 -5.93 17.89
C GLY A 109 9.40 -5.11 17.26
N PHE A 110 8.93 -4.06 17.96
CA PHE A 110 7.90 -3.16 17.43
C PHE A 110 8.40 -2.43 16.17
N ILE A 111 9.64 -1.93 16.21
CA ILE A 111 10.27 -1.24 15.08
C ILE A 111 10.38 -2.19 13.87
N LEU A 112 10.86 -3.41 14.08
CA LEU A 112 11.06 -4.39 13.00
C LEU A 112 9.75 -4.78 12.31
N VAL A 113 8.67 -5.00 13.06
CA VAL A 113 7.36 -5.30 12.48
C VAL A 113 6.87 -4.15 11.60
N HIS A 114 6.99 -2.91 12.08
CA HIS A 114 6.58 -1.75 11.30
C HIS A 114 7.48 -1.49 10.09
N ALA A 115 8.78 -1.75 10.21
CA ALA A 115 9.71 -1.67 9.09
C ALA A 115 9.35 -2.68 7.99
N ALA A 116 9.00 -3.92 8.36
CA ALA A 116 8.55 -4.93 7.41
C ALA A 116 7.23 -4.51 6.72
N LEU A 117 6.26 -4.00 7.48
CA LEU A 117 5.01 -3.48 6.92
C LEU A 117 5.26 -2.29 5.98
N ALA A 118 6.16 -1.38 6.35
CA ALA A 118 6.55 -0.23 5.53
C ALA A 118 7.21 -0.68 4.22
N LEU A 119 8.13 -1.64 4.30
CA LEU A 119 8.83 -2.19 3.14
C LEU A 119 7.87 -2.84 2.15
N VAL A 120 7.02 -3.77 2.60
CA VAL A 120 6.07 -4.46 1.72
C VAL A 120 5.09 -3.45 1.11
N SER A 121 4.53 -2.55 1.91
CA SER A 121 3.61 -1.52 1.43
C SER A 121 4.28 -0.60 0.40
N GLY A 122 5.52 -0.18 0.66
CA GLY A 122 6.30 0.68 -0.22
C GLY A 122 6.63 0.01 -1.54
N VAL A 123 7.09 -1.25 -1.52
CA VAL A 123 7.39 -2.03 -2.73
C VAL A 123 6.14 -2.18 -3.60
N LEU A 124 5.00 -2.54 -3.01
CA LEU A 124 3.74 -2.69 -3.76
C LEU A 124 3.26 -1.36 -4.34
N ALA A 125 3.33 -0.27 -3.55
CA ALA A 125 2.95 1.06 -3.99
C ALA A 125 3.84 1.58 -5.13
N VAL A 126 5.17 1.43 -5.02
CA VAL A 126 6.12 1.75 -6.09
C VAL A 126 5.83 0.89 -7.32
N GLY A 127 5.51 -0.39 -7.15
CA GLY A 127 5.09 -1.29 -8.23
C GLY A 127 3.89 -0.78 -9.02
N VAL A 128 2.88 -0.20 -8.35
CA VAL A 128 1.73 0.47 -8.98
C VAL A 128 2.18 1.68 -9.78
N ILE A 129 2.97 2.58 -9.16
CA ILE A 129 3.45 3.82 -9.80
C ILE A 129 4.28 3.50 -11.05
N SER A 130 5.22 2.57 -10.95
CA SER A 130 6.08 2.16 -12.07
C SER A 130 5.27 1.52 -13.20
N ALA A 131 4.24 0.72 -12.87
CA ALA A 131 3.38 0.11 -13.88
C ALA A 131 2.56 1.13 -14.66
N GLN A 132 2.09 2.17 -14.00
CA GLN A 132 1.36 3.24 -14.68
C GLN A 132 2.28 4.09 -15.56
N ARG A 133 3.48 4.44 -15.08
CA ARG A 133 4.47 5.19 -15.86
C ARG A 133 4.87 4.48 -17.15
N ARG A 134 5.12 3.16 -17.09
CA ARG A 134 5.43 2.36 -18.29
C ARG A 134 4.30 2.42 -19.32
N LYS A 135 3.05 2.22 -18.87
CA LYS A 135 1.88 2.26 -19.74
C LYS A 135 1.67 3.63 -20.40
N GLN A 136 1.99 4.71 -19.70
CA GLN A 136 1.93 6.07 -20.25
C GLN A 136 3.00 6.28 -21.32
N ALA A 137 4.24 5.85 -21.06
CA ALA A 137 5.34 5.94 -22.01
C ALA A 137 5.08 5.15 -23.31
N GLU A 138 4.52 3.94 -23.19
CA GLU A 138 4.11 3.10 -24.33
C GLU A 138 2.98 3.74 -25.16
N ALA A 139 2.11 4.55 -24.55
CA ALA A 139 1.00 5.21 -25.25
C ALA A 139 1.42 6.53 -25.94
N SER A 140 2.59 7.08 -25.59
CA SER A 140 3.13 8.32 -26.17
C SER A 140 4.20 8.09 -27.24
N ALA A 141 4.60 6.83 -27.47
CA ALA A 141 5.56 6.41 -28.49
C ALA A 141 4.83 5.98 -29.77
#